data_AF-A0A2Z3GZ58-F1
#
_entry.id   AF-A0A2Z3GZ58-F1
#
_cell.length_a   1.000
_cell.length_b   1.000
_cell.length_c   1.000
_cell.angle_alpha   90.00
_cell.angle_beta   90.00
_cell.angle_gamma   90.00
#
_symmetry.space_group_name_H-M   'P 1'
#
loop_
_entity.id
_entity.type
_entity.pdbx_description
1 polymer ?
#
loop_
_entity_poly.entity_id
_entity_poly.type
_entity_poly.pdbx_seq_one_letter_code
_entity_poly.pdbx_strand_id
1 'polypeptide(L)'
;MAEPKLTPVFMPALVVLLVHSEREKGRPLTEAEVLAIRDNGVCMMMREEHAIALDEKRGYNDLDPERVWPQWQEARVQLAQQRPAEPGAAPDTAR
;
A
#
# COMPACT_ATOMS: atom_id res chain seq x y z
N MET A 1 -18.36 23.90 19.39
CA MET A 1 -18.25 22.50 18.93
C MET A 1 -17.00 22.42 18.08
N ALA A 2 -16.14 21.42 18.27
CA ALA A 2 -14.98 21.25 17.39
C ALA A 2 -15.46 20.71 16.04
N GLU A 3 -14.91 21.22 14.94
CA GLU A 3 -15.18 20.67 13.62
C GLU A 3 -14.59 19.25 13.52
N PRO A 4 -15.29 18.29 12.88
CA PRO A 4 -14.79 16.94 12.74
C PRO A 4 -13.56 16.93 11.83
N LYS A 5 -12.44 16.36 12.32
CA LYS A 5 -11.24 16.18 11.51
C LYS A 5 -11.54 15.23 10.36
N LEU A 6 -11.42 15.74 9.13
CA LEU A 6 -11.58 14.97 7.91
C LEU A 6 -10.21 14.52 7.41
N THR A 7 -10.12 13.27 6.97
CA THR A 7 -8.91 12.69 6.38
C THR A 7 -9.23 12.08 5.00
N PRO A 8 -8.34 12.23 4.01
CA PRO A 8 -8.51 11.56 2.73
C PRO A 8 -8.32 10.05 2.88
N VAL A 9 -9.27 9.28 2.40
CA VAL A 9 -9.18 7.81 2.38
C VAL A 9 -9.31 7.28 0.97
N PHE A 10 -8.34 6.48 0.57
CA PHE A 10 -8.22 5.95 -0.77
C PHE A 10 -9.06 4.69 -0.97
N MET A 11 -9.74 4.63 -2.11
CA MET A 11 -10.61 3.55 -2.54
C MET A 11 -10.31 3.20 -4.01
N PRO A 12 -9.53 2.13 -4.31
CA PRO A 12 -8.89 1.19 -3.39
C PRO A 12 -7.81 1.82 -2.48
N ALA A 13 -7.45 1.12 -1.41
CA ALA A 13 -6.37 1.51 -0.50
C ALA A 13 -5.04 1.78 -1.24
N LEU A 14 -4.25 2.77 -0.79
CA LEU A 14 -2.96 3.12 -1.40
C LEU A 14 -2.02 1.93 -1.44
N VAL A 15 -1.91 1.15 -0.36
CA VAL A 15 -1.05 -0.05 -0.34
C VAL A 15 -1.45 -1.05 -1.42
N VAL A 16 -2.75 -1.18 -1.72
CA VAL A 16 -3.26 -2.08 -2.76
C VAL A 16 -2.91 -1.58 -4.15
N LEU A 17 -3.07 -0.28 -4.40
CA LEU A 17 -2.71 0.35 -5.67
C LEU A 17 -1.21 0.19 -5.97
N LEU A 18 -0.35 0.39 -4.96
CA LEU A 18 1.10 0.26 -5.10
C LEU A 18 1.54 -1.20 -5.30
N VAL A 19 0.97 -2.14 -4.54
CA VAL A 19 1.23 -3.58 -4.73
C VAL A 19 0.84 -4.03 -6.12
N HIS A 20 -0.33 -3.63 -6.60
CA HIS A 20 -0.79 -3.96 -7.95
C HIS A 20 0.16 -3.38 -8.99
N SER A 21 0.49 -2.09 -8.90
CA SER A 21 1.36 -1.40 -9.85
C SER A 21 2.78 -1.98 -9.90
N GLU A 22 3.37 -2.32 -8.74
CA GLU A 22 4.70 -2.93 -8.69
C GLU A 22 4.71 -4.34 -9.29
N ARG A 23 3.64 -5.12 -9.09
CA ARG A 23 3.46 -6.45 -9.69
C ARG A 23 3.30 -6.36 -11.20
N GLU A 24 2.48 -5.43 -11.70
CA GLU A 24 2.31 -5.21 -13.15
C GLU A 24 3.61 -4.74 -13.80
N LYS A 25 4.36 -3.88 -13.12
CA LYS A 25 5.66 -3.39 -13.59
C LYS A 25 6.76 -4.46 -13.55
N GLY A 26 6.64 -5.44 -12.64
CA GLY A 26 7.61 -6.53 -12.45
C GLY A 26 8.96 -6.10 -11.85
N ARG A 27 9.08 -4.85 -11.38
CA ARG A 27 10.28 -4.30 -10.75
C ARG A 27 9.88 -3.21 -9.74
N PRO A 28 10.74 -2.90 -8.75
CA PRO A 28 10.42 -1.91 -7.72
C PRO A 28 9.95 -0.57 -8.29
N LEU A 29 8.94 0.01 -7.64
CA LEU A 29 8.49 1.37 -7.91
C LEU A 29 9.53 2.38 -7.42
N THR A 30 9.75 3.40 -8.24
CA THR A 30 10.50 4.61 -7.89
C THR A 30 9.63 5.57 -7.08
N GLU A 31 10.24 6.52 -6.38
CA GLU A 31 9.52 7.53 -5.61
C GLU A 31 8.53 8.32 -6.48
N ALA A 32 8.96 8.75 -7.68
CA ALA A 32 8.11 9.47 -8.61
C ALA A 32 6.86 8.67 -9.03
N GLU A 33 6.99 7.36 -9.25
CA GLU A 33 5.85 6.51 -9.60
C GLU A 33 4.89 6.33 -8.42
N VAL A 34 5.42 6.16 -7.20
CA VAL A 34 4.58 6.07 -5.98
C VAL A 34 3.78 7.34 -5.76
N LEU A 35 4.42 8.51 -5.90
CA LEU A 35 3.75 9.80 -5.81
C LEU A 35 2.71 9.99 -6.92
N ALA A 36 3.02 9.57 -8.15
CA ALA A 36 2.07 9.62 -9.25
C ALA A 36 0.85 8.73 -9.00
N ILE A 37 1.03 7.51 -8.46
CA ILE A 37 -0.09 6.62 -8.12
C ILE A 37 -0.96 7.25 -7.02
N ARG A 38 -0.35 7.85 -5.99
CA ARG A 38 -1.09 8.61 -4.95
C ARG A 38 -1.89 9.74 -5.58
N ASP A 39 -1.28 10.57 -6.41
CA ASP A 39 -1.92 11.77 -6.98
C ASP A 39 -3.08 11.44 -7.92
N ASN A 40 -3.05 10.25 -8.55
CA ASN A 40 -4.12 9.75 -9.42
C ASN A 40 -5.11 8.81 -8.70
N GLY A 41 -4.86 8.48 -7.43
CA GLY A 41 -5.72 7.60 -6.65
C GLY A 41 -7.03 8.27 -6.27
N VAL A 42 -8.15 7.55 -6.43
CA VAL A 42 -9.46 8.05 -5.99
C VAL A 42 -9.53 8.03 -4.47
N CYS A 43 -9.78 9.19 -3.87
CA CYS A 43 -9.99 9.33 -2.44
C CYS A 43 -11.30 10.05 -2.13
N MET A 44 -11.82 9.82 -0.92
CA MET A 44 -12.94 10.56 -0.37
C MET A 44 -12.60 11.08 1.02
N MET A 45 -13.08 12.28 1.33
CA MET A 45 -12.92 12.86 2.67
C MET A 45 -13.89 12.19 3.62
N MET A 46 -13.37 11.61 4.70
CA MET A 46 -14.18 11.01 5.75
C MET A 46 -13.72 11.46 7.13
N ARG A 47 -14.60 11.34 8.13
CA ARG A 47 -14.22 11.57 9.52
C ARG A 47 -13.13 10.58 9.92
N GLU A 48 -12.15 11.05 10.68
CA GLU A 48 -11.02 10.23 11.15
C GLU A 48 -11.48 8.93 11.85
N GLU A 49 -12.51 9.02 12.69
CA GLU A 49 -13.11 7.86 13.36
C GLU A 49 -13.64 6.79 12.38
N HIS A 50 -14.17 7.20 11.23
CA HIS A 50 -14.65 6.28 10.20
C HIS A 50 -13.49 5.70 9.38
N ALA A 51 -12.41 6.46 9.19
CA ALA A 51 -11.20 5.96 8.54
C ALA A 51 -10.55 4.84 9.35
N ILE A 52 -10.43 5.05 10.67
CA ILE A 52 -9.92 4.04 11.61
C ILE A 52 -10.80 2.78 11.57
N ALA A 53 -12.13 2.95 11.68
CA ALA A 53 -13.06 1.81 11.62
C ALA A 53 -12.99 1.06 10.27
N LEU A 54 -12.69 1.75 9.17
CA LEU A 54 -12.52 1.13 7.86
C LEU A 54 -11.24 0.29 7.81
N ASP A 55 -10.14 0.81 8.32
CA ASP A 55 -8.85 0.08 8.37
C ASP A 55 -8.93 -1.14 9.30
N GLU A 56 -9.60 -1.03 10.45
CA GLU A 56 -9.92 -2.17 11.33
C GLU A 56 -10.72 -3.24 10.59
N LYS A 57 -11.73 -2.84 9.79
CA LYS A 57 -12.53 -3.76 8.98
C LYS A 57 -11.73 -4.39 7.83
N ARG A 58 -10.76 -3.67 7.26
CA ARG A 58 -9.82 -4.18 6.25
C ARG A 58 -8.82 -5.19 6.85
N GLY A 59 -8.54 -5.07 8.15
CA GLY A 59 -7.55 -5.87 8.87
C GLY A 59 -6.12 -5.38 8.69
N TYR A 60 -5.94 -4.17 8.15
CA TYR A 60 -4.65 -3.51 7.97
C TYR A 60 -4.85 -1.99 7.89
N ASN A 61 -3.83 -1.25 8.36
CA ASN A 61 -3.79 0.21 8.18
C ASN A 61 -3.30 0.53 6.77
N ASP A 62 -3.95 1.48 6.10
CA ASP A 62 -3.48 1.98 4.81
C ASP A 62 -2.30 2.95 4.97
N LEU A 63 -1.69 3.36 3.86
CA LEU A 63 -0.58 4.30 3.86
C LEU A 63 -1.06 5.74 4.04
N ASP A 64 -0.30 6.50 4.81
CA ASP A 64 -0.45 7.95 4.93
C ASP A 64 -0.08 8.62 3.59
N PRO A 65 -0.99 9.36 2.94
CA PRO A 65 -0.72 10.03 1.67
C PRO A 65 0.40 11.08 1.75
N GLU A 66 0.61 11.71 2.92
CA GLU A 66 1.67 12.69 3.14
C GLU A 66 3.04 12.01 3.32
N ARG A 67 3.04 10.73 3.70
CA ARG A 67 4.25 9.92 3.96
C ARG A 67 4.29 8.65 3.12
N VAL A 68 3.65 8.67 1.95
CA VAL A 68 3.41 7.46 1.16
C VAL A 68 4.70 6.77 0.73
N TRP A 69 5.74 7.53 0.37
CA TRP A 69 7.01 6.96 -0.07
C TRP A 69 7.75 6.18 1.02
N PRO A 70 8.10 6.77 2.18
CA PRO A 70 8.78 6.03 3.23
C PRO A 70 7.94 4.86 3.76
N GLN A 71 6.63 5.03 3.93
CA GLN A 71 5.77 3.92 4.38
C GLN A 71 5.68 2.81 3.33
N TRP A 72 5.68 3.13 2.03
CA TRP A 72 5.73 2.13 0.98
C TRP A 72 7.03 1.31 1.02
N GLN A 73 8.19 1.95 1.27
CA GLN A 73 9.45 1.21 1.41
C GLN A 73 9.37 0.17 2.54
N GLU A 74 8.81 0.56 3.68
CA GLU A 74 8.61 -0.32 4.84
C GLU A 74 7.63 -1.46 4.52
N ALA A 75 6.45 -1.11 3.97
CA ALA A 75 5.42 -2.07 3.60
C ALA A 75 5.94 -3.09 2.57
N ARG A 76 6.70 -2.65 1.56
CA ARG A 76 7.27 -3.52 0.53
C ARG A 76 8.22 -4.56 1.12
N VAL A 77 9.06 -4.18 2.09
CA VAL A 77 9.96 -5.11 2.79
C VAL A 77 9.16 -6.15 3.56
N GLN A 78 8.14 -5.72 4.31
CA GLN A 78 7.28 -6.63 5.08
C GLN A 78 6.53 -7.60 4.17
N LEU A 79 5.97 -7.12 3.05
CA LEU A 79 5.27 -7.94 2.06
C LEU A 79 6.19 -8.95 1.37
N ALA A 80 7.46 -8.59 1.13
CA ALA A 80 8.46 -9.52 0.60
C ALA A 80 8.80 -10.63 1.60
N GLN A 81 8.84 -10.32 2.90
CA GLN A 81 9.10 -11.30 3.98
C GLN A 81 7.90 -12.23 4.24
N GLN A 82 6.68 -11.76 3.98
CA GLN A 82 5.45 -12.52 4.20
C GLN A 82 5.06 -13.42 3.02
N ARG A 83 5.77 -13.34 1.87
CA ARG A 83 5.58 -14.31 0.79
C ARG A 83 6.02 -15.69 1.29
N PRO A 84 5.12 -16.69 1.34
CA PRO A 84 5.57 -18.06 1.57
C PRO A 84 6.57 -18.43 0.48
N ALA A 85 7.65 -19.12 0.85
CA ALA A 85 8.57 -19.71 -0.11
C ALA A 85 7.75 -20.53 -1.11
N GLU A 86 7.80 -20.18 -2.39
CA GLU A 86 7.10 -20.96 -3.39
C GLU A 86 7.67 -22.39 -3.38
N PRO A 87 6.86 -23.43 -3.13
CA PRO A 87 7.33 -24.80 -3.24
C PRO A 87 7.48 -25.11 -4.73
N GLY A 88 8.64 -24.79 -5.32
CA GLY A 88 8.85 -25.00 -6.75
C GLY A 88 10.18 -24.55 -7.35
N ALA A 89 10.98 -23.71 -6.67
CA ALA A 89 12.35 -23.44 -7.12
C ALA A 89 13.27 -24.59 -6.70
N ALA A 90 13.16 -25.73 -7.38
CA ALA A 90 14.18 -26.75 -7.33
C ALA A 90 15.51 -26.12 -7.79
N PRO A 91 16.61 -26.24 -7.04
CA PRO A 91 17.90 -25.85 -7.57
C PRO A 91 18.20 -26.76 -8.76
N ASP A 92 18.34 -26.17 -9.95
CA ASP A 92 18.93 -26.84 -11.11
C ASP A 92 20.42 -27.06 -10.82
N THR A 93 20.73 -28.02 -9.96
CA THR A 93 22.07 -28.58 -9.82
C THR A 93 22.22 -29.71 -10.82
N ALA A 94 22.35 -29.34 -12.09
CA ALA A 94 23.00 -30.15 -13.10
C ALA A 94 24.43 -29.64 -13.28
N ARG A 95 25.39 -30.26 -12.58
CA ARG A 95 26.64 -30.76 -13.17
C ARG A 95 27.44 -31.61 -12.18
#